data_AF-A0AAP5V387-F1
#
_entry.id   AF-A0AAP5V387-F1
#
_cell.length_a   1.000
_cell.length_b   1.000
_cell.length_c   1.000
_cell.angle_alpha   90.00
_cell.angle_beta   90.00
_cell.angle_gamma   90.00
#
_symmetry.space_group_name_H-M   'P 1'
#
loop_
_entity.id
_entity.type
_entity.pdbx_description
1 polymer ?
#
loop_
_entity_poly.entity_id
_entity_poly.type
_entity_poly.pdbx_seq_one_letter_code
_entity_poly.pdbx_strand_id
1 'polypeptide(L)'
;KSLDKKVNPANIEIDAALRSGTWTVIYASAPVADPGYFFFDSSSGAPVFKDVWGGMADDGDGPVLIKWARKLGANKEIASCFSNVVMSD
;
A
#
# COMPACT_ATOMS: atom_id res chain seq x y z
N LYS A 1 -1.67 -8.00 21.80
CA LYS A 1 -3.03 -8.11 21.18
C LYS A 1 -2.85 -8.92 19.90
N SER A 2 -3.59 -10.04 19.74
CA SER A 2 -3.32 -11.01 18.67
C SER A 2 -3.88 -10.52 17.32
N LEU A 3 -3.13 -10.79 16.25
CA LEU A 3 -3.43 -10.47 14.85
C LEU A 3 -4.54 -11.36 14.26
N ASP A 4 -5.13 -12.26 15.04
CA ASP A 4 -6.11 -13.27 14.58
C ASP A 4 -7.56 -12.78 14.60
N LYS A 5 -7.78 -11.51 14.96
CA LYS A 5 -9.13 -10.95 15.04
C LYS A 5 -9.65 -10.70 13.63
N LYS A 6 -10.60 -11.52 13.17
CA LYS A 6 -11.30 -11.32 11.90
C LYS A 6 -11.96 -9.95 11.87
N VAL A 7 -11.63 -9.16 10.85
CA VAL A 7 -12.23 -7.85 10.58
C VAL A 7 -13.41 -8.03 9.66
N ASN A 8 -14.54 -7.38 9.97
CA ASN A 8 -15.66 -7.30 9.03
C ASN A 8 -15.28 -6.32 7.91
N PRO A 9 -15.33 -6.71 6.62
CA PRO A 9 -15.03 -5.81 5.51
C PRO A 9 -15.83 -4.50 5.52
N ALA A 10 -17.05 -4.50 6.06
CA ALA A 10 -17.87 -3.30 6.19
C ALA A 10 -17.28 -2.23 7.13
N ASN A 11 -16.29 -2.61 7.95
CA ASN A 11 -15.60 -1.72 8.88
C ASN A 11 -14.21 -1.29 8.37
N ILE A 12 -13.87 -1.60 7.11
CA ILE A 12 -12.63 -1.15 6.48
C ILE A 12 -12.94 0.17 5.78
N GLU A 13 -12.18 1.21 6.11
CA GLU A 13 -12.24 2.49 5.41
C GLU A 13 -11.16 2.52 4.34
N ILE A 14 -11.51 2.99 3.15
CA ILE A 14 -10.58 3.18 2.03
C ILE A 14 -10.38 4.67 1.85
N ASP A 15 -9.19 5.13 2.21
CA ASP A 15 -8.82 6.55 2.25
C ASP A 15 -8.28 7.01 0.90
N ALA A 16 -7.52 6.15 0.20
CA ALA A 16 -7.01 6.45 -1.13
C ALA A 16 -6.82 5.19 -1.99
N ALA A 17 -6.82 5.40 -3.31
CA ALA A 17 -6.52 4.35 -4.29
C ALA A 17 -5.59 4.90 -5.39
N LEU A 18 -4.36 4.39 -5.43
CA LEU A 18 -3.36 4.71 -6.46
C LEU A 18 -3.37 3.60 -7.51
N ARG A 19 -3.30 3.97 -8.80
CA ARG A 19 -3.31 2.99 -9.90
C ARG A 19 -2.33 3.38 -11.00
N SER A 20 -1.61 2.39 -11.52
CA SER A 20 -0.83 2.53 -12.75
C SER A 20 -0.56 1.15 -13.35
N GLY A 21 -0.85 0.99 -14.65
CA GLY A 21 -0.71 -0.31 -15.33
C GLY A 21 -1.52 -1.41 -14.63
N THR A 22 -0.88 -2.52 -14.28
CA THR A 22 -1.50 -3.65 -13.57
C THR A 22 -1.53 -3.47 -12.05
N TRP A 23 -0.95 -2.38 -11.52
CA TRP A 23 -0.77 -2.18 -10.09
C TRP A 23 -1.86 -1.29 -9.50
N THR A 24 -2.35 -1.71 -8.34
CA THR A 24 -3.26 -0.95 -7.49
C THR A 24 -2.68 -0.90 -6.08
N VAL A 25 -2.62 0.29 -5.48
CA VAL A 25 -2.27 0.48 -4.08
C VAL A 25 -3.46 1.10 -3.37
N ILE A 26 -3.93 0.48 -2.30
CA ILE A 26 -5.06 0.98 -1.51
C ILE A 26 -4.54 1.43 -0.16
N TYR A 27 -4.75 2.70 0.19
CA TYR A 27 -4.58 3.17 1.55
C TYR A 27 -5.87 2.90 2.31
N ALA A 28 -5.79 2.07 3.36
CA ALA A 28 -6.96 1.65 4.10
C ALA A 28 -6.70 1.53 5.60
N SER A 29 -7.76 1.79 6.36
CA SER A 29 -7.78 1.80 7.81
C SER A 29 -8.69 0.67 8.32
N ALA A 30 -8.25 -0.03 9.38
CA ALA A 30 -9.02 -1.09 10.01
C ALA A 30 -9.15 -0.85 11.53
N PRO A 31 -10.23 -1.29 12.20
CA PRO A 31 -10.44 -0.99 13.63
C PRO A 31 -9.44 -1.65 14.59
N VAL A 32 -8.54 -2.49 14.08
CA VAL A 32 -7.66 -3.37 14.88
C VAL A 32 -6.18 -3.18 14.58
N ALA A 33 -5.84 -2.37 13.58
CA ALA A 33 -4.47 -2.16 13.11
C ALA A 33 -4.32 -0.73 12.57
N ASP A 34 -3.09 -0.24 12.57
CA ASP A 34 -2.78 1.06 11.98
C ASP A 34 -3.06 1.03 10.45
N PRO A 35 -3.39 2.19 9.85
CA PRO A 35 -3.61 2.29 8.41
C PRO A 35 -2.40 1.83 7.62
N GLY A 36 -2.65 1.31 6.41
CA GLY A 36 -1.59 0.77 5.57
C GLY A 36 -1.86 0.92 4.09
N TYR A 37 -0.77 0.93 3.33
CA TYR A 37 -0.75 0.95 1.87
C TYR A 37 -0.64 -0.47 1.35
N PHE A 38 -1.76 -1.06 0.93
CA PHE A 38 -1.86 -2.43 0.46
C PHE A 38 -1.61 -2.51 -1.05
N PHE A 39 -0.59 -3.27 -1.45
CA PHE A 39 -0.18 -3.42 -2.84
C PHE A 39 -0.80 -4.65 -3.49
N PHE A 40 -1.39 -4.46 -4.66
CA PHE A 40 -1.97 -5.51 -5.49
C PHE A 40 -1.44 -5.45 -6.92
N ASP A 41 -1.09 -6.60 -7.48
CA ASP A 41 -0.73 -6.76 -8.89
C ASP A 41 -1.78 -7.62 -9.62
N SER A 42 -2.32 -7.09 -10.72
CA SER A 42 -3.33 -7.77 -11.55
C SER A 42 -2.75 -8.33 -12.85
N SER A 43 -1.43 -8.46 -12.97
CA SER A 43 -0.75 -8.97 -14.18
C SER A 43 -1.19 -10.39 -14.59
N SER A 44 -1.69 -11.19 -13.64
CA SER A 44 -2.25 -12.53 -13.86
C SER A 44 -3.76 -12.54 -14.15
N GLY A 45 -4.40 -11.37 -14.25
CA GLY A 45 -5.83 -11.20 -14.53
C GLY A 45 -6.69 -10.85 -13.31
N ALA A 46 -6.37 -11.38 -12.13
CA ALA A 46 -7.03 -11.02 -10.87
C ALA A 46 -6.06 -10.28 -9.93
N PRO A 47 -6.52 -9.32 -9.10
CA PRO A 47 -5.65 -8.65 -8.14
C PRO A 47 -5.05 -9.63 -7.13
N VAL A 48 -3.72 -9.75 -7.13
CA VAL A 48 -2.96 -10.56 -6.17
C VAL A 48 -2.32 -9.63 -5.15
N PHE A 49 -2.64 -9.82 -3.87
CA PHE A 49 -1.98 -9.10 -2.78
C PHE A 49 -0.49 -9.42 -2.74
N LYS A 50 0.34 -8.39 -2.65
CA LYS A 50 1.80 -8.50 -2.68
C LYS A 50 2.40 -8.26 -1.30
N ASP A 51 2.11 -7.11 -0.72
CA ASP A 51 2.53 -6.73 0.62
C ASP A 51 1.77 -5.47 1.08
N VAL A 52 1.94 -5.11 2.34
CA VAL A 52 1.44 -3.86 2.93
C VAL A 52 2.61 -3.06 3.48
N TRP A 53 2.66 -1.77 3.16
CA TRP A 53 3.53 -0.84 3.87
C TRP A 53 2.73 -0.15 4.98
N GLY A 54 3.23 -0.23 6.20
CA GLY A 54 2.71 0.51 7.34
C GLY A 54 3.88 1.17 8.07
N GLY A 55 3.70 2.44 8.43
CA GLY A 55 4.73 3.23 9.08
C GLY A 55 4.55 4.72 8.83
N MET A 56 5.40 5.51 9.46
CA MET A 56 5.66 6.89 9.06
C MET A 56 6.94 6.91 8.21
N ALA A 57 7.05 7.88 7.32
CA ALA A 57 8.27 8.13 6.57
C ALA A 57 8.87 9.45 7.05
N ASP A 58 10.19 9.48 7.21
CA ASP A 58 10.93 10.68 7.58
C ASP A 58 11.41 11.42 6.32
N ASP A 59 11.75 12.70 6.48
CA ASP A 59 12.34 13.52 5.42
C ASP A 59 13.54 12.80 4.77
N GLY A 60 13.41 12.52 3.48
CA GLY A 60 14.44 11.81 2.70
C GLY A 60 14.22 10.31 2.51
N ASP A 61 13.16 9.71 3.08
CA ASP A 61 12.85 8.28 2.90
C ASP A 61 12.30 7.93 1.50
N GLY A 62 11.92 8.92 0.70
CA GLY A 62 11.33 8.71 -0.62
C GLY A 62 12.07 7.69 -1.51
N PRO A 63 13.40 7.78 -1.68
CA PRO A 63 14.18 6.79 -2.42
C PRO A 63 14.10 5.37 -1.84
N VAL A 64 14.00 5.23 -0.51
CA VAL A 64 13.86 3.94 0.18
C VAL A 64 12.47 3.35 -0.08
N LEU A 65 11.42 4.17 -0.01
CA LEU A 65 10.04 3.78 -0.32
C LEU A 65 9.89 3.30 -1.77
N ILE A 66 10.46 4.05 -2.72
CA ILE A 66 10.51 3.65 -4.13
C ILE A 66 11.22 2.30 -4.26
N LYS A 67 12.40 2.16 -3.65
CA LYS A 67 13.18 0.91 -3.72
C LYS A 67 12.40 -0.27 -3.13
N TRP A 68 11.71 -0.07 -2.02
CA TRP A 68 10.87 -1.08 -1.38
C TRP A 68 9.74 -1.54 -2.30
N ALA A 69 8.95 -0.60 -2.84
CA ALA A 69 7.84 -0.93 -3.75
C ALA A 69 8.32 -1.63 -5.02
N ARG A 70 9.44 -1.17 -5.59
CA ARG A 70 10.07 -1.82 -6.75
C ARG A 70 10.52 -3.25 -6.46
N LYS A 71 10.94 -3.55 -5.22
CA LYS A 71 11.33 -4.90 -4.79
C LYS A 71 10.15 -5.89 -4.78
N LEU A 72 8.91 -5.38 -4.63
CA LEU A 72 7.68 -6.17 -4.79
C LEU A 72 7.35 -6.48 -6.26
N GLY A 73 8.00 -5.82 -7.20
CA GLY A 73 7.73 -5.89 -8.64
C GLY A 73 6.92 -4.71 -9.18
N ALA A 74 6.61 -3.70 -8.37
CA ALA A 74 5.82 -2.55 -8.76
C ALA A 74 6.42 -1.79 -9.95
N ASN A 75 5.59 -1.24 -10.85
CA ASN A 75 6.09 -0.40 -11.94
C ASN A 75 6.67 0.94 -11.41
N LYS A 76 7.36 1.70 -12.28
CA LYS A 76 8.10 2.89 -11.85
C LYS A 76 7.13 3.98 -11.38
N GLU A 77 6.05 4.14 -12.13
CA GLU A 77 5.01 5.14 -11.92
C GLU A 77 4.33 4.94 -10.56
N ILE A 78 3.90 3.71 -10.23
CA ILE A 78 3.21 3.44 -8.97
C ILE A 78 4.17 3.54 -7.78
N ALA A 79 5.43 3.13 -7.93
CA ALA A 79 6.43 3.23 -6.87
C ALA A 79 6.73 4.70 -6.52
N SER A 80 6.89 5.56 -7.54
CA SER A 80 7.07 7.00 -7.35
C SER A 80 5.81 7.67 -6.80
N CYS A 81 4.62 7.31 -7.30
CA CYS A 81 3.36 7.86 -6.81
C CYS A 81 3.14 7.52 -5.32
N PHE A 82 3.31 6.25 -4.95
CA PHE A 82 3.27 5.80 -3.55
C PHE A 82 4.23 6.60 -2.68
N SER A 83 5.50 6.70 -3.09
CA SER A 83 6.50 7.44 -2.31
C SER A 83 6.13 8.91 -2.15
N ASN A 84 5.60 9.57 -3.19
CA ASN A 84 5.23 10.97 -3.08
C ASN A 84 4.06 11.16 -2.10
N VAL A 85 3.08 10.26 -2.13
CA VAL A 85 1.91 10.33 -1.24
C VAL A 85 2.35 10.12 0.20
N VAL A 86 3.09 9.04 0.49
CA VAL A 86 3.57 8.76 1.86
C VAL A 86 4.46 9.87 2.42
N MET A 87 5.26 10.52 1.58
CA MET A 87 6.11 11.64 2.00
C MET A 87 5.35 12.97 2.18
N SER A 88 4.07 13.02 1.79
CA SER A 88 3.22 14.21 1.88
C SER A 88 2.08 14.08 2.89
N ASP A 89 1.89 12.89 3.46
CA ASP A 89 0.97 12.60 4.57
C ASP A 89 1.54 13.11 5.90
#